data_AF-A0AAV9BM00-F1
#
_entry.id   AF-A0AAV9BM00-F1
#
_cell.length_a   1.000
_cell.length_b   1.000
_cell.length_c   1.000
_cell.angle_alpha   90.00
_cell.angle_beta   90.00
_cell.angle_gamma   90.00
#
_symmetry.space_group_name_H-M   'P 1'
#
loop_
_entity.id
_entity.type
_entity.pdbx_description
1 polymer ?
#
loop_
_entity_poly.entity_id
_entity_poly.type
_entity_poly.pdbx_seq_one_letter_code
_entity_poly.pdbx_strand_id
1 'polypeptide(L)' 'MITSSLSNPRTRQESNQLKRVRMIVDCLSPPVRVVQDESLAQPLCLVGSTLRAPHDCHARYMANMGSIRSLAMAN' A
#
# COMPACT_ATOMS: atom_id res chain seq x y z
N MET A 1 1.47 7.21 4.44
CA MET A 1 0.72 5.93 4.24
C MET A 1 1.46 4.82 5.01
N ILE A 2 0.80 3.74 5.44
CA ILE A 2 1.35 2.74 6.36
C ILE A 2 1.91 1.49 5.67
N THR A 3 2.93 0.87 6.27
CA THR A 3 3.54 -0.39 5.80
C THR A 3 3.72 -1.39 6.95
N SER A 4 3.54 -2.68 6.67
CA SER A 4 3.95 -3.79 7.55
C SER A 4 5.20 -4.45 6.96
N SER A 5 6.03 -5.05 7.82
CA SER A 5 7.30 -5.68 7.45
C SER A 5 7.08 -6.73 6.34
N LEU A 6 7.72 -6.53 5.18
CA LEU A 6 7.75 -7.41 3.98
C LEU A 6 6.41 -7.74 3.33
N SER A 7 5.97 -6.89 2.40
CA SER A 7 4.92 -7.26 1.43
C SER A 7 5.45 -8.28 0.41
N ASN A 8 4.91 -9.50 0.41
CA ASN A 8 5.22 -10.54 -0.57
C ASN A 8 4.68 -10.16 -1.98
N PRO A 9 5.50 -10.19 -3.04
CA PRO A 9 5.12 -9.74 -4.39
C PRO A 9 3.98 -10.54 -5.07
N ARG A 10 3.59 -11.70 -4.53
CA ARG A 10 2.51 -12.55 -5.08
C ARG A 10 1.07 -12.01 -4.89
N THR A 11 0.84 -10.99 -4.07
CA THR A 11 -0.51 -10.49 -3.71
C THR A 11 -1.04 -9.36 -4.60
N ARG A 12 -0.34 -9.03 -5.70
CA ARG A 12 -0.53 -7.79 -6.48
C ARG A 12 -1.94 -7.62 -7.06
N GLN A 13 -2.56 -8.70 -7.53
CA GLN A 13 -3.86 -8.67 -8.21
C GLN A 13 -5.04 -8.77 -7.23
N GLU A 14 -4.88 -9.53 -6.16
CA GLU A 14 -5.91 -9.73 -5.11
C GLU A 14 -6.13 -8.45 -4.29
N SER A 15 -5.10 -7.62 -4.17
CA SER A 15 -5.13 -6.45 -3.29
C SER A 15 -6.10 -5.34 -3.72
N ASN A 16 -6.43 -5.27 -5.01
CA ASN A 16 -7.45 -4.37 -5.56
C ASN A 16 -8.83 -5.06 -5.64
N GLN A 17 -8.89 -6.40 -5.66
CA GLN A 17 -10.18 -7.12 -5.68
C GLN A 17 -10.87 -7.07 -4.31
N LEU A 18 -10.09 -7.06 -3.22
CA LEU A 18 -10.62 -6.88 -1.85
C LEU A 18 -11.01 -5.41 -1.54
N LYS A 19 -10.58 -4.47 -2.38
CA LYS A 19 -10.70 -3.02 -2.16
C LYS A 19 -11.33 -2.36 -3.38
N ARG A 20 -12.63 -2.09 -3.31
CA ARG A 20 -13.34 -1.38 -4.39
C ARG A 20 -12.78 0.01 -4.68
N VAL A 21 -12.13 0.64 -3.71
CA VAL A 21 -11.51 1.96 -3.84
C VAL A 21 -10.13 1.96 -3.20
N ARG A 22 -9.16 2.58 -3.89
CA ARG A 22 -7.78 2.81 -3.39
C ARG A 22 -7.40 4.27 -3.60
N MET A 23 -7.04 4.94 -2.50
CA MET A 23 -6.58 6.33 -2.51
C MET A 23 -5.10 6.39 -2.13
N ILE A 24 -4.33 7.21 -2.85
CA ILE A 24 -2.95 7.60 -2.53
C ILE A 24 -2.91 9.13 -2.42
N VAL A 25 -2.63 9.63 -1.21
CA VAL A 25 -2.64 11.08 -0.92
C VAL A 25 -1.31 11.74 -1.31
N ASP A 26 -0.21 11.02 -1.21
CA ASP A 26 1.13 11.47 -1.60
C ASP A 26 2.03 10.24 -1.80
N CYS A 27 2.53 10.03 -3.02
CA CYS A 27 3.44 8.92 -3.33
C CYS A 27 4.90 9.18 -2.91
N LEU A 28 5.27 10.41 -2.58
CA LEU A 28 6.62 10.80 -2.15
C LEU A 28 6.76 10.82 -0.62
N SER A 29 5.64 10.88 0.10
CA SER A 29 5.64 10.79 1.56
C SER A 29 6.26 9.46 2.02
N PRO A 30 7.22 9.48 2.95
CA PRO A 30 7.81 8.25 3.48
C PRO A 30 6.73 7.38 4.15
N PRO A 31 6.81 6.03 4.00
CA PRO A 31 5.86 5.14 4.63
C PRO A 31 6.07 5.08 6.15
N VAL A 32 4.98 5.05 6.90
CA VAL A 32 4.99 4.91 8.36
C VAL A 32 4.89 3.44 8.71
N ARG A 33 5.84 2.94 9.51
CA ARG A 33 5.82 1.54 9.96
C ARG A 33 4.72 1.34 11.00
N VAL A 34 3.94 0.28 10.85
CA VAL A 34 2.98 -0.16 11.87
C VAL A 34 3.75 -0.87 12.98
N VAL A 35 3.58 -0.41 14.22
CA VAL A 35 4.03 -1.12 15.42
C VAL A 35 3.10 -2.30 15.66
N GLN A 36 3.67 -3.49 15.82
CA GLN A 36 2.94 -4.75 15.99
C GLN A 36 3.40 -5.41 17.28
N ASP A 37 2.54 -6.23 17.86
CA ASP A 37 2.92 -7.03 19.02
C ASP A 37 3.91 -8.12 18.58
N GLU A 38 4.99 -8.29 19.35
CA GLU A 38 6.09 -9.21 19.00
C GLU A 38 5.66 -10.70 19.08
N SER A 39 4.52 -11.01 19.69
CA SER A 39 3.97 -12.37 19.70
C SER A 39 3.36 -12.78 18.36
N LEU A 40 3.14 -11.84 17.43
CA LEU A 40 2.65 -12.16 16.09
C LEU A 40 3.72 -12.90 15.28
N ALA A 41 3.42 -14.17 14.95
CA ALA A 41 4.27 -15.00 14.10
C ALA A 41 4.45 -14.44 12.67
N GLN A 42 3.60 -13.50 12.23
CA GLN A 42 3.66 -12.89 10.92
C GLN A 42 3.20 -11.43 10.92
N PRO A 43 3.67 -10.62 9.96
CA PRO A 43 3.21 -9.25 9.80
C PRO A 43 1.69 -9.15 9.56
N LEU A 44 1.05 -8.12 10.12
CA LEU A 44 -0.35 -7.78 9.87
C LEU A 44 -0.60 -7.61 8.36
N CYS A 45 -1.67 -8.27 7.89
CA CYS A 45 -2.12 -8.14 6.52
C CYS A 45 -2.84 -6.79 6.33
N LEU A 46 -2.16 -5.83 5.68
CA LEU A 46 -2.72 -4.51 5.41
C LEU A 46 -3.54 -4.44 4.12
N VAL A 47 -3.85 -5.58 3.48
CA VAL A 47 -4.54 -5.61 2.18
C VAL A 47 -5.86 -4.81 2.21
N GLY A 48 -6.56 -4.86 3.36
CA GLY A 48 -7.81 -4.17 3.68
C GLY A 48 -7.69 -2.76 4.28
N SER A 49 -6.49 -2.21 4.50
CA SER A 49 -6.33 -0.83 5.02
C SER A 49 -6.39 0.26 3.95
N THR A 50 -7.22 1.29 4.11
CA THR A 50 -7.27 2.46 3.23
C THR A 50 -5.94 3.23 3.21
N LEU A 51 -5.17 3.15 4.30
CA LEU A 51 -3.91 3.86 4.44
C LEU A 51 -2.70 3.07 3.93
N ARG A 52 -2.88 1.89 3.32
CA ARG A 52 -1.76 1.06 2.84
C ARG A 52 -0.87 1.83 1.87
N ALA A 53 0.42 1.90 2.16
CA ALA A 53 1.40 2.57 1.30
C ALA A 53 1.48 1.91 -0.09
N PRO A 54 1.71 2.70 -1.16
CA PRO A 54 2.18 2.13 -2.40
C PRO A 54 3.51 1.44 -2.17
N HIS A 55 3.74 0.36 -2.92
CA HIS A 55 5.08 -0.21 -3.01
C HIS A 55 6.03 0.78 -3.69
N ASP A 56 7.32 0.74 -3.38
CA ASP A 56 8.31 1.69 -3.90
C ASP A 56 8.34 1.74 -5.43
N CYS A 57 8.18 0.58 -6.09
CA CYS A 57 8.10 0.55 -7.56
C CYS A 57 6.89 1.31 -8.11
N HIS A 58 5.77 1.31 -7.40
CA HIS A 58 4.55 2.02 -7.79
C HIS A 58 4.63 3.50 -7.43
N ALA A 59 5.23 3.84 -6.29
CA ALA A 59 5.52 5.22 -5.91
C ALA A 59 6.45 5.90 -6.94
N ARG A 60 7.51 5.20 -7.35
CA ARG A 60 8.45 5.70 -8.37
C ARG A 60 7.80 5.81 -9.75
N TYR A 61 6.95 4.85 -10.12
CA TYR A 61 6.16 4.95 -11.35
C TYR A 61 5.25 6.18 -11.35
N MET A 62 4.49 6.39 -10.27
CA MET A 62 3.63 7.56 -10.09
C MET A 62 4.41 8.88 -10.17
N ALA A 63 5.56 8.96 -9.50
CA ALA A 63 6.45 10.12 -9.57
C ALA A 63 6.97 10.38 -11.01
N ASN A 64 7.40 9.33 -11.72
CA ASN A 64 7.85 9.44 -13.10
C ASN A 64 6.73 9.90 -14.06
N MET A 65 5.48 9.56 -13.75
CA MET A 65 4.30 9.99 -14.51
C MET A 65 3.79 11.39 -14.10
N GLY A 66 4.41 12.05 -13.12
CA GLY A 66 3.94 13.34 -12.58
C GLY A 66 2.65 13.23 -11.76
N SER A 67 2.21 12.03 -11.39
CA SER A 67 0.98 11.78 -10.63
C SER A 67 1.32 11.57 -9.15
N ILE A 68 1.35 12.66 -8.36
CA ILE A 68 1.70 12.59 -6.93
C ILE A 68 0.57 12.01 -6.07
N ARG A 69 -0.67 12.14 -6.54
CA ARG A 69 -1.89 11.69 -5.84
C ARG A 69 -2.77 10.90 -6.80
N SER A 70 -3.46 9.88 -6.31
CA SER A 70 -4.35 9.07 -7.14
C SER A 70 -5.55 8.50 -6.38
N LEU A 71 -6.65 8.28 -7.12
CA LEU A 71 -7.83 7.56 -6.68
C LEU A 71 -8.18 6.54 -7.77
N ALA A 72 -8.18 5.26 -7.40
CA ALA A 72 -8.54 4.16 -8.29
C ALA A 72 -9.78 3.44 -7.76
N MET A 73 -10.69 3.06 -8.65
CA MET A 73 -11.87 2.25 -8.32
C MET A 73 -11.85 0.96 -9.13
N ALA A 74 -12.19 -0.15 -8.49
CA ALA A 74 -12.45 -1.42 -9.17
C ALA A 74 -13.93 -1.48 -9.54
N ASN A 75 -14.21 -1.90 -10.79
CA ASN A 75 -15.56 -2.14 -11.29
C ASN A 75 -16.03 -3.54 -10.86
#